data_AF-A0A498GSC1-F1
#
_entry.id   AF-A0A498GSC1-F1
#
_cell.length_a   1.000
_cell.length_b   1.000
_cell.length_c   1.000
_cell.angle_alpha   90.00
_cell.angle_beta   90.00
_cell.angle_gamma   90.00
#
_symmetry.space_group_name_H-M   'P 1'
#
loop_
_entity.id
_entity.type
_entity.pdbx_description
1 polymer ?
#
loop_
_entity_poly.entity_id
_entity_poly.type
_entity_poly.pdbx_seq_one_letter_code
_entity_poly.pdbx_strand_id
1 'polypeptide(L)'
;MHKMLNLEELIASKQLEKEKKGESGDLQIEELYDLVIPPGTVVSIIYDIVEEFGLEPLTRKIFVGVANSEERELLVLRGPLEKVQAAEKFLYDEMKAWIENR
;
A
#
# COMPACT_ATOMS: atom_id res chain seq x y z
N MET A 1 17.64 0.29 -20.11
CA MET A 1 16.67 -0.79 -19.81
C MET A 1 15.65 -0.22 -18.84
N HIS A 2 14.40 -0.07 -19.24
CA HIS A 2 13.35 0.37 -18.30
C HIS A 2 13.15 -0.75 -17.29
N LYS A 3 13.55 -0.50 -16.03
CA LYS A 3 13.31 -1.43 -14.93
C LYS A 3 11.80 -1.47 -14.73
N MET A 4 11.16 -2.60 -15.02
CA MET A 4 9.72 -2.76 -14.74
C MET A 4 9.52 -2.67 -13.23
N LEU A 5 8.63 -1.80 -12.80
CA LEU A 5 8.24 -1.65 -11.39
C LEU A 5 7.56 -2.96 -10.94
N ASN A 6 8.19 -3.71 -10.05
CA ASN A 6 7.65 -4.97 -9.49
C ASN A 6 7.24 -4.74 -8.03
N LEU A 7 6.00 -5.08 -7.69
CA LEU A 7 5.46 -4.93 -6.34
C LEU A 7 6.20 -5.80 -5.31
N GLU A 8 6.65 -7.00 -5.69
CA GLU A 8 7.40 -7.89 -4.79
C GLU A 8 8.75 -7.29 -4.39
N GLU A 9 9.44 -6.64 -5.33
CA GLU A 9 10.70 -5.92 -5.05
C GLU A 9 10.48 -4.77 -4.05
N LEU A 10 9.37 -4.04 -4.19
CA LEU A 10 9.04 -2.93 -3.30
C LEU A 10 8.79 -3.42 -1.87
N ILE A 11 8.00 -4.49 -1.71
CA ILE A 11 7.71 -5.10 -0.40
C ILE A 11 9.01 -5.55 0.27
N ALA A 12 9.84 -6.33 -0.44
CA ALA A 12 11.12 -6.80 0.08
C ALA A 12 12.05 -5.64 0.47
N SER A 13 12.07 -4.56 -0.31
CA SER A 13 12.92 -3.39 -0.02
C SER A 13 12.51 -2.68 1.28
N LYS A 14 11.20 -2.50 1.51
CA LYS A 14 10.67 -1.84 2.71
C LYS A 14 10.85 -2.68 3.97
N GLN A 15 10.72 -4.01 3.87
CA GLN A 15 11.01 -4.94 4.97
C GLN A 15 12.48 -4.85 5.41
N LEU A 16 13.42 -4.84 4.46
CA LEU A 16 14.85 -4.67 4.75
C LEU A 16 15.18 -3.32 5.38
N GLU A 17 14.48 -2.24 4.99
CA GLU A 17 14.62 -0.92 5.62
C GLU A 17 14.15 -0.91 7.08
N LYS A 18 13.07 -1.63 7.38
CA LYS A 18 12.51 -1.76 8.73
C LYS A 18 13.44 -2.55 9.66
N GLU A 19 13.96 -3.68 9.18
CA GLU A 19 14.94 -4.50 9.92
C GLU A 19 16.22 -3.72 10.27
N LYS A 20 16.69 -2.87 9.36
CA LYS A 20 17.86 -2.00 9.58
C LYS A 20 17.61 -0.88 10.59
N LYS A 21 16.34 -0.49 10.82
CA LYS A 21 15.99 0.60 11.74
C LYS A 21 15.88 0.18 13.21
N GLY A 22 15.91 -1.12 13.50
CA GLY A 22 15.97 -1.66 14.87
C GLY A 22 14.74 -1.33 15.72
N GLU A 23 13.82 -2.29 15.87
CA GLU A 23 12.70 -2.14 16.80
C GLU A 23 13.18 -2.42 18.24
N SER A 24 13.28 -1.35 19.03
CA SER A 24 13.31 -1.41 20.49
C SER A 24 12.41 -0.30 20.99
N GLY A 25 11.11 -0.59 21.07
CA GLY A 25 10.09 0.32 21.60
C GLY A 25 9.00 -0.50 22.29
N ASP A 26 8.64 -0.07 23.49
CA ASP A 26 7.59 -0.65 24.33
C ASP A 26 6.30 -0.99 23.55
N LEU A 27 5.55 -1.98 24.04
CA LEU A 27 4.25 -2.47 23.56
C LEU A 27 3.13 -1.41 23.63
N GLN A 28 3.35 -0.20 23.11
CA GLN A 28 2.26 0.66 22.66
C GLN A 28 1.69 -0.02 21.41
N ILE A 29 0.41 -0.39 21.47
CA ILE A 29 -0.33 -0.84 20.29
C ILE A 29 -0.35 0.37 19.36
N GLU A 30 0.58 0.44 18.41
CA GLU A 30 0.58 1.48 17.39
C GLU A 30 -0.75 1.38 16.62
N GLU A 31 -1.53 2.46 16.65
CA GLU A 31 -2.79 2.57 15.92
C GLU A 31 -2.49 2.70 14.41
N LEU A 32 -2.16 1.57 13.79
CA LEU A 32 -1.88 1.46 12.37
C LEU A 32 -3.14 1.05 11.61
N TYR A 33 -3.31 1.67 10.44
CA TYR A 33 -4.45 1.48 9.57
C TYR A 33 -3.96 0.99 8.21
N ASP A 34 -4.81 0.24 7.51
CA ASP A 34 -4.52 -0.33 6.20
C ASP A 34 -5.32 0.43 5.13
N LEU A 35 -4.62 1.00 4.15
CA LEU A 35 -5.23 1.42 2.89
C LEU A 35 -5.29 0.20 1.95
N VAL A 36 -6.48 -0.32 1.68
CA VAL A 36 -6.67 -1.42 0.73
C VAL A 36 -6.51 -0.91 -0.69
N ILE A 37 -5.60 -1.50 -1.46
CA ILE A 37 -5.36 -1.12 -2.85
C ILE A 37 -6.31 -1.90 -3.77
N PRO A 38 -7.24 -1.24 -4.48
CA PRO A 38 -8.15 -1.92 -5.38
C PRO A 38 -7.40 -2.62 -6.53
N PRO A 39 -7.86 -3.80 -6.98
CA PRO A 39 -7.37 -4.42 -8.19
C PRO A 39 -7.50 -3.47 -9.39
N GLY A 40 -6.46 -3.40 -10.22
CA GLY A 40 -6.42 -2.51 -11.39
C GLY A 40 -5.87 -1.10 -11.12
N THR A 41 -5.46 -0.81 -9.87
CA THR A 41 -4.68 0.40 -9.56
C THR A 41 -3.36 0.40 -10.35
N VAL A 42 -3.02 1.54 -10.96
CA VAL A 42 -1.80 1.69 -11.74
C VAL A 42 -0.56 1.57 -10.84
N VAL A 43 0.40 0.73 -11.23
CA VAL A 43 1.57 0.42 -10.39
C VAL A 43 2.39 1.65 -10.00
N SER A 44 2.56 2.63 -10.89
CA SER A 44 3.31 3.86 -10.57
C SER A 44 2.69 4.63 -9.41
N ILE A 45 1.35 4.76 -9.39
CA ILE A 45 0.62 5.45 -8.30
C ILE A 45 0.88 4.75 -6.96
N ILE A 46 0.96 3.42 -6.95
CA ILE A 46 1.26 2.65 -5.73
C ILE A 46 2.67 2.98 -5.21
N TYR A 47 3.65 3.08 -6.11
CA TYR A 47 5.02 3.47 -5.75
C TYR A 47 5.07 4.89 -5.19
N ASP A 48 4.41 5.84 -5.86
CA ASP A 48 4.35 7.24 -5.42
C ASP A 48 3.76 7.34 -3.99
N ILE A 49 2.69 6.59 -3.71
CA ILE A 49 2.08 6.57 -2.36
C ILE A 49 3.07 6.04 -1.30
N VAL A 50 3.78 4.95 -1.60
CA VAL A 50 4.74 4.35 -0.66
C VAL A 50 5.91 5.31 -0.38
N GLU A 51 6.39 6.01 -1.40
CA GLU A 51 7.50 6.95 -1.27
C GLU A 51 7.08 8.26 -0.57
N GLU A 52 5.96 8.87 -0.97
CA GLU A 52 5.51 10.17 -0.46
C GLU A 52 4.98 10.07 0.98
N PHE A 53 4.17 9.05 1.28
CA PHE A 53 3.52 8.93 2.59
C PHE A 53 4.29 8.03 3.56
N GLY A 54 5.26 7.24 3.06
CA GLY A 54 6.04 6.31 3.86
C GLY A 54 5.20 5.18 4.44
N LEU A 55 4.20 4.71 3.70
CA LEU A 55 3.36 3.58 4.09
C LEU A 55 4.07 2.25 3.81
N GLU A 56 3.85 1.26 4.67
CA GLU A 56 4.43 -0.08 4.55
C GLU A 56 3.54 -0.95 3.65
N PRO A 57 4.02 -1.40 2.48
CA PRO A 57 3.27 -2.30 1.62
C PRO A 57 3.30 -3.73 2.19
N LEU A 58 2.13 -4.36 2.30
CA LEU A 58 1.98 -5.74 2.77
C LEU A 58 0.78 -6.42 2.13
N THR A 59 0.73 -7.75 2.18
CA THR A 59 -0.43 -8.51 1.70
C THR A 59 -1.31 -8.96 2.87
N ARG A 60 -2.63 -8.90 2.68
CA ARG A 60 -3.62 -9.42 3.64
C ARG A 60 -4.59 -10.35 2.95
N LYS A 61 -4.87 -11.46 3.62
CA LYS A 61 -5.99 -12.34 3.25
C LYS A 61 -7.27 -11.73 3.79
N ILE A 62 -8.14 -11.29 2.88
CA ILE A 62 -9.41 -10.65 3.21
C ILE A 62 -10.51 -11.41 2.47
N PHE A 63 -11.61 -11.67 3.16
CA PHE A 63 -12.79 -12.25 2.54
C PHE A 63 -13.52 -11.18 1.73
N VAL A 64 -13.55 -11.35 0.40
CA VAL A 64 -14.19 -10.38 -0.49
C VAL A 64 -15.57 -10.92 -0.85
N GLY A 65 -16.62 -10.31 -0.29
CA GLY A 65 -18.02 -10.71 -0.50
C GLY A 65 -18.59 -10.35 -1.87
N VAL A 66 -17.80 -10.40 -2.94
CA VAL A 66 -18.24 -10.07 -4.30
C VAL A 66 -18.18 -11.33 -5.15
N ALA A 67 -19.36 -11.92 -5.44
CA ALA A 67 -19.59 -13.06 -6.33
C ALA A 67 -18.55 -14.19 -6.21
N ASN A 68 -18.92 -15.23 -5.43
CA ASN A 68 -18.06 -16.29 -4.90
C ASN A 68 -17.24 -15.81 -3.70
N SER A 69 -17.77 -16.16 -2.53
CA SER A 69 -17.24 -16.01 -1.18
C SER A 69 -15.88 -16.68 -0.99
N GLU A 70 -14.84 -16.14 -1.63
CA GLU A 70 -13.48 -16.64 -1.59
C GLU A 70 -12.57 -15.66 -0.84
N GLU A 71 -11.67 -16.21 -0.04
CA GLU A 71 -10.59 -15.45 0.58
C GLU A 71 -9.59 -15.03 -0.50
N ARG A 72 -9.29 -13.74 -0.60
CA ARG A 72 -8.34 -13.20 -1.57
C ARG A 72 -7.18 -12.52 -0.86
N GLU A 73 -6.01 -12.67 -1.44
CA GLU A 73 -4.82 -11.93 -1.03
C GLU A 73 -4.85 -10.55 -1.70
N LEU A 74 -4.92 -9.49 -0.88
CA LEU A 74 -4.99 -8.10 -1.30
C LEU A 74 -3.74 -7.36 -0.85
N LEU A 75 -3.23 -6.47 -1.70
CA LEU A 75 -2.23 -5.48 -1.31
C LEU A 75 -2.90 -4.43 -0.42
N VAL A 76 -2.24 -4.12 0.69
CA VAL A 76 -2.59 -2.97 1.53
C VAL A 76 -1.33 -2.16 1.84
N LEU A 77 -1.51 -0.86 2.05
CA LEU A 77 -0.46 0.05 2.48
C LEU A 77 -0.76 0.50 3.91
N ARG A 78 0.12 0.14 4.85
CA ARG A 78 -0.09 0.31 6.29
C ARG A 78 0.63 1.53 6.84
N GLY A 79 -0.01 2.27 7.72
CA GLY A 79 0.63 3.36 8.46
C GLY A 79 -0.31 4.11 9.42
N PRO A 80 0.14 5.24 9.97
CA PRO A 80 -0.67 6.11 10.82
C PRO A 80 -1.92 6.63 10.08
N LEU A 81 -3.03 6.82 10.81
CA LEU A 81 -4.33 7.22 10.25
C LEU A 81 -4.25 8.45 9.33
N GLU A 82 -3.58 9.51 9.79
CA GLU A 82 -3.47 10.78 9.04
C GLU A 82 -2.80 10.57 7.67
N LYS A 83 -1.75 9.73 7.62
CA LYS A 83 -1.04 9.41 6.39
C LYS A 83 -1.87 8.51 5.48
N VAL A 84 -2.59 7.55 6.05
CA VAL A 84 -3.48 6.65 5.31
C VAL A 84 -4.62 7.44 4.65
N GLN A 85 -5.23 8.39 5.35
CA GLN A 85 -6.28 9.24 4.79
C GLN A 85 -5.76 10.19 3.71
N ALA A 86 -4.56 10.77 3.90
CA ALA A 86 -3.93 11.59 2.88
C ALA A 86 -3.60 10.78 1.61
N ALA A 87 -3.07 9.56 1.78
CA ALA A 87 -2.80 8.62 0.70
C ALA A 87 -4.07 8.15 -0.01
N GLU A 88 -5.17 7.91 0.70
CA GLU A 88 -6.47 7.57 0.11
C GLU A 88 -6.96 8.67 -0.85
N LYS A 89 -6.87 9.94 -0.41
CA LYS A 89 -7.25 11.06 -1.25
C LYS A 89 -6.34 11.16 -2.49
N PHE A 90 -5.03 11.03 -2.31
CA PHE A 90 -4.06 11.05 -3.40
C PHE A 90 -4.34 9.93 -4.42
N LEU A 91 -4.55 8.69 -3.94
CA LEU A 91 -4.89 7.54 -4.78
C LEU A 91 -6.11 7.82 -5.66
N TYR A 92 -7.18 8.37 -5.07
CA TYR A 92 -8.39 8.70 -5.81
C TYR A 92 -8.14 9.76 -6.90
N ASP A 93 -7.45 10.84 -6.54
CA ASP A 93 -7.18 11.97 -7.45
C ASP A 93 -6.28 11.54 -8.62
N GLU A 94 -5.21 10.80 -8.36
CA GLU A 94 -4.29 10.29 -9.40
C GLU A 94 -4.98 9.26 -10.31
N MET A 95 -5.77 8.35 -9.75
CA MET A 95 -6.54 7.39 -10.55
C MET A 95 -7.57 8.11 -11.44
N LYS A 96 -8.24 9.14 -10.92
CA LYS A 96 -9.17 9.95 -11.69
C LYS A 96 -8.44 10.69 -12.83
N ALA A 97 -7.32 11.34 -12.54
CA ALA A 97 -6.51 12.02 -13.54
C ALA A 97 -6.00 11.05 -14.61
N TRP A 98 -5.63 9.82 -14.23
CA TRP A 98 -5.20 8.78 -15.16
C TRP A 98 -6.34 8.32 -16.08
N ILE A 99 -7.58 8.23 -15.58
CA ILE A 99 -8.75 7.89 -16.41
C ILE A 99 -9.09 9.03 -17.37
N GLU A 100 -9.05 10.28 -16.90
CA GLU A 100 -9.42 11.46 -17.70
C GLU A 100 -8.38 11.83 -18.77
N ASN A 101 -7.10 11.52 -18.56
CA ASN A 101 -6.02 11.75 -19.51
C ASN A 101 -5.81 10.59 -20.50
N ARG A 102 -6.80 9.69 -20.63
CA ARG A 102 -6.74 8.48 -21.45
C ARG A 102 -7.61 8.59 -22.69
#